data_AF-A0AAV5KV10-F1
#
_entry.id   AF-A0AAV5KV10-F1
#
_cell.length_a   1.000
_cell.length_b   1.000
_cell.length_c   1.000
_cell.angle_alpha   90.00
_cell.angle_beta   90.00
_cell.angle_gamma   90.00
#
_symmetry.space_group_name_H-M   'P 1'
#
loop_
_entity.id
_entity.type
_entity.pdbx_description
1 polymer ?
#
loop_
_entity_poly.entity_id
_entity_poly.type
_entity_poly.pdbx_seq_one_letter_code
_entity_poly.pdbx_strand_id
1 'polypeptide(L)'
;MLKAFKIYIYPKSETLSFDSKVESLFYSTLTHSNFITQNPEEAHLFFIPHSFNAAVSPRAAASVVSDYRTEYIYWNRTLGADHFYLSCVGVGHGGDRNVVELKKNSVQISCFPTASGLFIPHKDITLPPLANVHAPYAPANKSVNYFAYVRYNWVKESNLVEELLADPEIFVESEPSDQLTYESRLAGSKFCLFEYGPDITAIGEAMSYGCVPVVITGRPIQDLPLMDVLSWQGIAVFVGTGGGARELKRELGRVVVDVYDEMRESAVAASKHFVWNDTPQPFDAFHMVMYQLWLRRHTIRYAEREWA
;
A
#
# COMPACT_ATOMS: atom_id res chain seq x y z
N MET A 1 0.08 23.42 4.91
CA MET A 1 0.03 22.64 3.65
C MET A 1 -1.16 21.69 3.66
N LEU A 2 -1.11 20.53 4.35
CA LEU A 2 -2.25 19.59 4.42
C LEU A 2 -3.54 20.17 5.01
N LYS A 3 -3.47 21.13 5.94
CA LYS A 3 -4.65 21.80 6.50
C LYS A 3 -5.50 22.55 5.45
N ALA A 4 -4.89 22.96 4.34
CA ALA A 4 -5.56 23.62 3.22
C ALA A 4 -5.96 22.64 2.11
N PHE A 5 -5.55 21.37 2.19
CA PHE A 5 -5.88 20.37 1.18
C PHE A 5 -7.37 20.06 1.26
N LYS A 6 -8.06 20.23 0.14
CA LYS A 6 -9.50 20.02 0.04
C LYS A 6 -9.85 19.06 -1.09
N ILE A 7 -10.79 18.17 -0.80
CA ILE A 7 -11.29 17.15 -1.70
C ILE A 7 -12.80 17.34 -1.83
N TYR A 8 -13.27 17.43 -3.07
CA TYR A 8 -14.69 17.36 -3.37
C TYR A 8 -15.05 15.91 -3.70
N ILE A 9 -16.05 15.36 -3.01
CA ILE A 9 -16.60 14.05 -3.36
C ILE A 9 -17.81 14.31 -4.25
N TYR A 10 -17.83 13.70 -5.44
CA TYR A 10 -19.04 13.78 -6.27
C TYR A 10 -20.28 13.26 -5.52
N PRO A 11 -21.48 13.77 -5.83
CA PRO A 11 -22.71 13.21 -5.31
C PRO A 11 -22.80 11.71 -5.59
N LYS A 12 -23.21 10.95 -4.58
CA LYS A 12 -23.32 9.48 -4.66
C LYS A 12 -24.67 9.12 -5.25
N SER A 13 -24.68 8.22 -6.23
CA SER A 13 -25.92 7.61 -6.73
C SER A 13 -26.33 6.37 -5.92
N GLU A 14 -25.36 5.66 -5.32
CA GLU A 14 -25.59 4.35 -4.68
C GLU A 14 -24.67 4.11 -3.45
N THR A 15 -25.01 3.09 -2.66
CA THR A 15 -24.18 2.62 -1.55
C THR A 15 -22.94 1.91 -2.09
N LEU A 16 -21.74 2.34 -1.66
CA LEU A 16 -20.49 1.72 -2.06
C LEU A 16 -20.17 0.49 -1.21
N SER A 17 -19.80 -0.60 -1.89
CA SER A 17 -19.22 -1.81 -1.28
C SER A 17 -17.84 -2.03 -1.87
N PHE A 18 -16.81 -2.15 -1.03
CA PHE A 18 -15.43 -2.38 -1.49
C PHE A 18 -15.00 -3.83 -1.28
N ASP A 19 -13.99 -4.26 -2.03
CA ASP A 19 -13.48 -5.64 -1.97
C ASP A 19 -12.63 -5.88 -0.72
N SER A 20 -12.13 -4.80 -0.10
CA SER A 20 -11.22 -4.86 1.03
C SER A 20 -11.64 -3.99 2.22
N LYS A 21 -11.24 -4.45 3.40
CA LYS A 21 -11.37 -3.69 4.65
C LYS A 21 -10.53 -2.41 4.62
N VAL A 22 -9.34 -2.39 4.01
CA VAL A 22 -8.53 -1.14 3.93
C VAL A 22 -9.17 -0.09 3.03
N GLU A 23 -9.80 -0.48 1.92
CA GLU A 23 -10.55 0.45 1.06
C GLU A 23 -11.74 1.03 1.81
N SER A 24 -12.48 0.16 2.49
CA SER A 24 -13.64 0.54 3.31
C SER A 24 -13.24 1.51 4.42
N LEU A 25 -12.13 1.26 5.11
CA LEU A 25 -11.59 2.15 6.12
C LEU A 25 -11.18 3.49 5.52
N PHE A 26 -10.37 3.50 4.45
CA PHE A 26 -9.95 4.74 3.81
C PHE A 26 -11.15 5.61 3.39
N TYR A 27 -12.15 5.02 2.73
CA TYR A 27 -13.34 5.75 2.30
C TYR A 27 -14.17 6.25 3.49
N SER A 28 -14.43 5.39 4.48
CA SER A 28 -15.17 5.78 5.69
C SER A 28 -14.48 6.96 6.38
N THR A 29 -13.17 6.87 6.58
CA THR A 29 -12.36 7.92 7.18
C THR A 29 -12.37 9.19 6.35
N LEU A 30 -12.18 9.10 5.02
CA LEU A 30 -12.17 10.26 4.12
C LEU A 30 -13.48 11.05 4.24
N THR A 31 -14.63 10.37 4.20
CA THR A 31 -15.95 11.01 4.23
C THR A 31 -16.26 11.76 5.53
N HIS A 32 -15.58 11.42 6.63
CA HIS A 32 -15.70 12.08 7.93
C HIS A 32 -14.52 13.01 8.26
N SER A 33 -13.59 13.19 7.33
CA SER A 33 -12.36 13.96 7.55
C SER A 33 -12.53 15.45 7.23
N ASN A 34 -11.64 16.26 7.79
CA ASN A 34 -11.56 17.71 7.51
C ASN A 34 -11.00 18.05 6.11
N PHE A 35 -10.61 17.04 5.33
CA PHE A 35 -10.17 17.20 3.94
C PHE A 35 -11.36 17.44 3.01
N ILE A 36 -12.59 17.10 3.39
CA ILE A 36 -13.76 17.31 2.52
C ILE A 36 -14.14 18.79 2.45
N THR A 37 -14.54 19.22 1.27
CA THR A 37 -15.27 20.47 1.04
C THR A 37 -16.56 20.21 0.28
N GLN A 38 -17.59 21.01 0.55
CA GLN A 38 -18.83 21.06 -0.23
C GLN A 38 -18.73 22.05 -1.39
N ASN A 39 -17.70 22.89 -1.40
CA ASN A 39 -17.44 23.85 -2.46
C ASN A 39 -16.40 23.28 -3.45
N PRO A 40 -16.82 22.89 -4.66
CA PRO A 40 -15.91 22.31 -5.66
C PRO A 40 -14.82 23.30 -6.13
N GLU A 41 -15.04 24.62 -6.01
CA GLU A 41 -14.05 25.64 -6.37
C GLU A 41 -12.89 25.72 -5.36
N GLU A 42 -13.07 25.19 -4.15
CA GLU A 42 -11.98 25.07 -3.17
C GLU A 42 -11.19 23.77 -3.32
N ALA A 43 -11.69 22.82 -4.13
CA ALA A 43 -11.15 21.48 -4.20
C ALA A 43 -9.84 21.44 -5.00
N HIS A 44 -8.88 20.71 -4.44
CA HIS A 44 -7.61 20.40 -5.09
C HIS A 44 -7.67 19.08 -5.85
N LEU A 45 -8.53 18.16 -5.39
CA LEU A 45 -8.80 16.88 -6.03
C LEU A 45 -10.29 16.53 -5.93
N PHE A 46 -10.74 15.72 -6.87
CA PHE A 46 -12.11 15.21 -6.97
C PHE A 46 -12.11 13.69 -6.75
N PHE A 47 -12.86 13.23 -5.76
CA PHE A 47 -13.04 11.80 -5.54
C PHE A 47 -14.22 11.26 -6.34
N ILE A 48 -14.02 10.14 -7.03
CA ILE A 48 -15.06 9.40 -7.72
C ILE A 48 -15.61 8.33 -6.77
N PRO A 49 -16.82 8.51 -6.18
CA PRO A 49 -17.41 7.53 -5.29
C PRO A 49 -18.02 6.40 -6.12
N HIS A 50 -17.18 5.48 -6.60
CA HIS A 50 -17.61 4.25 -7.25
C HIS A 50 -16.74 3.08 -6.83
N SER A 51 -17.32 1.88 -6.77
CA SER A 51 -16.61 0.64 -6.44
C SER A 51 -16.04 0.02 -7.70
N PHE A 52 -14.80 0.38 -8.04
CA PHE A 52 -14.06 -0.25 -9.13
C PHE A 52 -13.45 -1.59 -8.67
N ASN A 53 -14.33 -2.51 -8.28
CA ASN A 53 -13.98 -3.86 -7.86
C ASN A 53 -13.65 -4.79 -9.04
N ALA A 54 -13.25 -6.03 -8.73
CA ALA A 54 -12.89 -7.03 -9.76
C ALA A 54 -14.01 -7.36 -10.76
N ALA A 55 -15.28 -7.10 -10.43
CA ALA A 55 -16.41 -7.33 -11.34
C ALA A 55 -16.64 -6.18 -12.33
N VAL A 56 -16.02 -5.01 -12.11
CA VAL A 56 -16.18 -3.85 -13.00
C VAL A 56 -15.37 -4.04 -14.27
N SER A 57 -16.06 -4.30 -15.38
CA SER A 57 -15.45 -4.34 -16.71
C SER A 57 -14.96 -2.95 -17.15
N PRO A 58 -13.97 -2.85 -18.07
CA PRO A 58 -13.58 -1.57 -18.67
C PRO A 58 -14.75 -0.81 -19.29
N ARG A 59 -15.74 -1.51 -19.87
CA ARG A 59 -16.95 -0.87 -20.41
C ARG A 59 -17.81 -0.24 -19.31
N ALA A 60 -17.98 -0.93 -18.19
CA ALA A 60 -18.71 -0.38 -17.05
C ALA A 60 -17.98 0.84 -16.46
N ALA A 61 -16.65 0.76 -16.30
CA ALA A 61 -15.83 1.89 -15.89
C ALA A 61 -15.96 3.09 -16.86
N ALA A 62 -16.01 2.83 -18.18
CA ALA A 62 -16.24 3.86 -19.19
C ALA A 62 -17.59 4.57 -19.01
N SER A 63 -18.65 3.81 -18.68
CA SER A 63 -19.99 4.35 -18.43
C SER A 63 -19.97 5.30 -17.23
N VAL A 64 -19.39 4.86 -16.11
CA VAL A 64 -19.28 5.66 -14.88
C VAL A 64 -18.62 7.01 -15.14
N VAL A 65 -17.48 7.00 -15.85
CA VAL A 65 -16.78 8.23 -16.24
C VAL A 65 -17.61 9.07 -17.22
N SER A 66 -18.34 8.43 -18.14
CA SER A 66 -19.25 9.12 -19.06
C SER A 66 -20.34 9.88 -18.32
N ASP A 67 -20.91 9.27 -17.29
CA ASP A 67 -21.97 9.86 -16.46
C ASP A 67 -21.41 11.09 -15.73
N TYR A 68 -20.29 10.95 -15.01
CA TYR A 68 -19.67 12.09 -14.32
C TYR A 68 -19.24 13.21 -15.27
N ARG A 69 -18.74 12.86 -16.46
CA ARG A 69 -18.35 13.83 -17.48
C ARG A 69 -19.55 14.65 -17.97
N THR A 70 -20.71 14.01 -18.12
CA THR A 70 -21.90 14.62 -18.68
C THR A 70 -22.64 15.44 -17.63
N GLU A 71 -22.69 14.95 -16.40
CA GLU A 71 -23.40 15.57 -15.28
C GLU A 71 -22.61 16.71 -14.63
N TYR A 72 -21.27 16.63 -14.62
CA TYR A 72 -20.41 17.61 -13.95
C TYR A 72 -19.32 18.16 -14.86
N ILE A 73 -19.08 19.48 -14.75
CA ILE A 73 -18.07 20.17 -15.57
C ILE A 73 -16.63 19.76 -15.25
N TYR A 74 -16.35 19.32 -14.01
CA TYR A 74 -14.98 19.25 -13.48
C TYR A 74 -14.13 18.18 -14.17
N TRP A 75 -14.70 17.04 -14.61
CA TRP A 75 -13.94 16.04 -15.36
C TRP A 75 -13.33 16.64 -16.64
N ASN A 76 -14.11 17.42 -17.39
CA ASN A 76 -13.70 17.97 -18.68
C ASN A 76 -12.64 19.07 -18.56
N ARG A 77 -12.53 19.73 -17.39
CA ARG A 77 -11.53 20.77 -17.14
C ARG A 77 -10.10 20.23 -17.28
N THR A 78 -9.86 19.02 -16.78
CA THR A 78 -8.54 18.42 -16.65
C THR A 78 -8.42 17.06 -17.31
N LEU A 79 -9.50 16.57 -17.95
CA LEU A 79 -9.61 15.22 -18.48
C LEU A 79 -9.35 14.15 -17.40
N GLY A 80 -9.80 14.42 -16.16
CA GLY A 80 -9.63 13.51 -15.02
C GLY A 80 -8.29 13.62 -14.30
N ALA A 81 -7.44 14.60 -14.62
CA ALA A 81 -6.08 14.69 -14.04
C ALA A 81 -6.06 15.17 -12.58
N ASP A 82 -7.12 15.84 -12.13
CA ASP A 82 -7.34 16.22 -10.73
C ASP A 82 -8.34 15.28 -10.04
N HIS A 83 -8.54 14.07 -10.56
CA HIS A 83 -9.42 13.06 -9.99
C HIS A 83 -8.65 11.90 -9.39
N PHE A 84 -9.27 11.21 -8.44
CA PHE A 84 -8.79 9.95 -7.92
C PHE A 84 -9.93 8.99 -7.58
N TYR A 85 -9.63 7.71 -7.54
CA TYR A 85 -10.59 6.64 -7.27
C TYR A 85 -9.94 5.46 -6.53
N LEU A 86 -10.77 4.66 -5.86
CA LEU A 86 -10.35 3.42 -5.20
C LEU A 86 -10.53 2.23 -6.13
N SER A 87 -9.51 1.38 -6.21
CA SER A 87 -9.57 0.08 -6.87
C SER A 87 -8.42 -0.81 -6.38
N CYS A 88 -8.68 -1.69 -5.41
CA CYS A 88 -7.71 -2.66 -4.88
C CYS A 88 -7.01 -3.42 -6.02
N VAL A 89 -7.79 -3.95 -6.97
CA VAL A 89 -7.33 -4.78 -8.08
C VAL A 89 -6.87 -3.99 -9.31
N GLY A 90 -7.21 -2.71 -9.36
CA GLY A 90 -6.99 -1.83 -10.50
C GLY A 90 -8.01 -2.02 -11.63
N VAL A 91 -8.17 -0.97 -12.45
CA VAL A 91 -9.11 -1.00 -13.59
C VAL A 91 -8.44 -1.62 -14.82
N GLY A 92 -9.11 -2.56 -15.48
CA GLY A 92 -8.63 -3.21 -16.69
C GLY A 92 -8.36 -2.25 -17.86
N HIS A 93 -7.48 -2.62 -18.80
CA HIS A 93 -7.22 -1.82 -20.00
C HIS A 93 -8.42 -1.84 -20.96
N GLY A 94 -8.65 -0.73 -21.66
CA GLY A 94 -9.70 -0.61 -22.68
C GLY A 94 -9.39 0.50 -23.67
N GLY A 95 -9.89 0.37 -24.90
CA GLY A 95 -9.71 1.37 -25.97
C GLY A 95 -10.66 2.57 -25.87
N ASP A 96 -11.63 2.52 -24.97
CA ASP A 96 -12.54 3.63 -24.73
C ASP A 96 -11.80 4.83 -24.11
N ARG A 97 -12.07 6.03 -24.64
CA ARG A 97 -11.46 7.27 -24.18
C ARG A 97 -11.59 7.47 -22.67
N ASN A 98 -12.75 7.13 -22.10
CA ASN A 98 -13.03 7.32 -20.68
C ASN A 98 -12.18 6.43 -19.80
N VAL A 99 -11.94 5.18 -20.22
CA VAL A 99 -11.05 4.25 -19.51
C VAL A 99 -9.60 4.72 -19.63
N VAL A 100 -9.20 5.19 -20.81
CA VAL A 100 -7.84 5.71 -21.01
C VAL A 100 -7.58 6.92 -20.13
N GLU A 101 -8.51 7.89 -20.08
CA GLU A 101 -8.40 9.07 -19.20
C GLU A 101 -8.40 8.67 -17.72
N LEU A 102 -9.35 7.83 -17.28
CA LEU A 102 -9.39 7.33 -15.89
C LEU A 102 -8.06 6.70 -15.47
N LYS A 103 -7.52 5.80 -16.29
CA LYS A 103 -6.30 5.08 -15.96
C LYS A 103 -5.04 5.94 -16.04
N LYS A 104 -4.93 6.81 -17.05
CA LYS A 104 -3.69 7.56 -17.30
C LYS A 104 -3.64 8.89 -16.58
N ASN A 105 -4.79 9.50 -16.29
CA ASN A 105 -4.85 10.86 -15.77
C ASN A 105 -5.20 10.87 -14.28
N SER A 106 -6.23 10.11 -13.89
CA SER A 106 -6.69 10.07 -12.50
C SER A 106 -5.78 9.21 -11.64
N VAL A 107 -5.57 9.57 -10.38
CA VAL A 107 -4.79 8.78 -9.42
C VAL A 107 -5.59 7.56 -8.99
N GLN A 108 -5.08 6.35 -9.22
CA GLN A 108 -5.65 5.13 -8.67
C GLN A 108 -5.07 4.90 -7.27
N ILE A 109 -5.94 4.60 -6.32
CA ILE A 109 -5.57 4.10 -5.00
C ILE A 109 -5.83 2.59 -4.98
N SER A 110 -4.75 1.80 -4.90
CA SER A 110 -4.82 0.33 -4.91
C SER A 110 -4.37 -0.27 -3.59
N CYS A 111 -4.68 -1.54 -3.37
CA CYS A 111 -4.26 -2.26 -2.17
C CYS A 111 -2.88 -2.87 -2.39
N PHE A 112 -2.05 -2.90 -1.35
CA PHE A 112 -0.77 -3.56 -1.44
C PHE A 112 -0.95 -5.08 -1.28
N PRO A 113 -0.32 -5.90 -2.13
CA PRO A 113 0.35 -5.53 -3.38
C PRO A 113 -0.64 -5.47 -4.54
N THR A 114 -0.22 -4.77 -5.59
CA THR A 114 -1.04 -4.47 -6.76
C THR A 114 -0.97 -5.55 -7.82
N ALA A 115 -2.02 -5.62 -8.66
CA ALA A 115 -2.03 -6.48 -9.82
C ALA A 115 -1.02 -5.99 -10.88
N SER A 116 -0.25 -6.93 -11.43
CA SER A 116 0.76 -6.63 -12.45
C SER A 116 0.15 -5.94 -13.66
N GLY A 117 0.71 -4.80 -14.06
CA GLY A 117 0.33 -4.07 -15.27
C GLY A 117 -0.94 -3.22 -15.15
N LEU A 118 -1.54 -3.11 -13.95
CA LEU A 118 -2.71 -2.26 -13.68
C LEU A 118 -2.40 -1.08 -12.74
N PHE A 119 -1.13 -0.90 -12.36
CA PHE A 119 -0.64 0.16 -11.49
C PHE A 119 0.42 1.00 -12.22
N ILE A 120 0.36 2.33 -12.09
CA ILE A 120 1.28 3.29 -12.70
C ILE A 120 2.12 3.95 -11.59
N PRO A 121 3.39 3.54 -11.37
CA PRO A 121 4.15 3.88 -10.17
C PRO A 121 4.40 5.36 -9.91
N HIS A 122 4.51 6.16 -10.97
CA HIS A 122 4.78 7.59 -10.87
C HIS A 122 3.51 8.43 -10.63
N LYS A 123 2.33 7.80 -10.57
CA LYS A 123 1.03 8.47 -10.44
C LYS A 123 0.19 7.85 -9.32
N ASP A 124 0.05 6.54 -9.36
CA ASP A 124 -0.81 5.77 -8.46
C ASP A 124 -0.17 5.59 -7.09
N ILE A 125 -1.02 5.28 -6.11
CA ILE A 125 -0.61 5.10 -4.72
C ILE A 125 -1.20 3.82 -4.17
N THR A 126 -0.51 3.26 -3.18
CA THR A 126 -0.90 2.00 -2.56
C THR A 126 -1.31 2.21 -1.12
N LEU A 127 -2.45 1.63 -0.72
CA LEU A 127 -2.89 1.54 0.66
C LEU A 127 -1.97 0.58 1.43
N PRO A 128 -1.42 1.00 2.58
CA PRO A 128 -0.76 0.10 3.51
C PRO A 128 -1.70 -1.05 3.90
N PRO A 129 -1.21 -2.31 3.96
CA PRO A 129 -2.01 -3.42 4.44
C PRO A 129 -2.40 -3.21 5.91
N LEU A 130 -3.44 -3.91 6.38
CA LEU A 130 -3.80 -3.87 7.80
C LEU A 130 -2.67 -4.45 8.63
N ALA A 131 -2.00 -3.59 9.40
CA ALA A 131 -1.08 -4.01 10.44
C ALA A 131 -1.83 -4.05 11.78
N ASN A 132 -1.83 -5.21 12.44
CA ASN A 132 -2.35 -5.32 13.80
C ASN A 132 -1.28 -4.85 14.79
N VAL A 133 -1.06 -3.55 14.88
CA VAL A 133 0.00 -2.99 15.72
C VAL A 133 -0.50 -2.93 17.16
N HIS A 134 -0.29 -4.01 17.91
CA HIS A 134 -0.55 -4.10 19.34
C HIS A 134 0.66 -3.71 20.19
N ALA A 135 1.86 -3.78 19.63
CA ALA A 135 3.08 -3.40 20.32
C ALA A 135 3.36 -1.90 20.13
N PRO A 136 3.43 -1.10 21.21
CA PRO A 136 3.71 0.32 21.08
C PRO A 136 5.07 0.57 20.45
N TYR A 137 6.13 -0.13 20.87
CA TYR A 137 7.50 0.04 20.36
C TYR A 137 8.31 -1.22 20.69
N ALA A 138 8.96 -1.85 19.70
CA ALA A 138 9.89 -2.94 19.96
C ALA A 138 11.00 -2.47 20.94
N PRO A 139 11.31 -3.23 22.01
CA PRO A 139 12.33 -2.83 22.97
C PRO A 139 13.71 -2.75 22.31
N ALA A 140 14.47 -1.70 22.61
CA ALA A 140 15.81 -1.47 22.06
C ALA A 140 16.79 -2.65 22.34
N ASN A 141 16.62 -3.32 23.49
CA ASN A 141 17.33 -4.54 23.85
C ASN A 141 16.41 -5.75 23.70
N LYS A 142 16.30 -6.26 22.47
CA LYS A 142 15.56 -7.48 22.13
C LYS A 142 16.52 -8.68 22.09
N SER A 143 16.17 -9.76 22.78
CA SER A 143 16.84 -11.06 22.59
C SER A 143 16.41 -11.62 21.24
N VAL A 144 17.36 -11.73 20.31
CA VAL A 144 17.14 -12.40 19.03
C VAL A 144 17.29 -13.91 19.25
N ASN A 145 16.19 -14.64 19.03
CA ASN A 145 16.12 -16.09 19.15
C ASN A 145 16.29 -16.78 17.79
N TYR A 146 15.93 -16.09 16.69
CA TYR A 146 15.95 -16.63 15.34
C TYR A 146 16.63 -15.66 14.36
N PHE A 147 17.42 -16.19 13.42
CA PHE A 147 18.01 -15.38 12.37
C PHE A 147 16.95 -14.87 11.40
N ALA A 148 15.99 -15.71 11.02
CA ALA A 148 14.85 -15.30 10.23
C ALA A 148 13.57 -16.02 10.66
N TYR A 149 12.43 -15.38 10.44
CA TYR A 149 11.10 -15.97 10.60
C TYR A 149 10.33 -15.90 9.29
N VAL A 150 9.57 -16.97 9.01
CA VAL A 150 8.68 -17.04 7.86
C VAL A 150 7.43 -17.82 8.22
N ARG A 151 6.27 -17.29 7.82
CA ARG A 151 5.04 -18.07 7.83
C ARG A 151 4.89 -18.83 6.52
N TYR A 152 4.38 -20.05 6.60
CA TYR A 152 4.23 -20.93 5.43
C TYR A 152 3.43 -20.28 4.28
N ASN A 153 2.46 -19.42 4.59
CA ASN A 153 1.66 -18.71 3.58
C ASN A 153 2.31 -17.41 3.06
N TRP A 154 3.45 -16.98 3.61
CA TRP A 154 4.19 -15.82 3.13
C TRP A 154 5.17 -16.15 2.02
N VAL A 155 5.48 -17.43 1.80
CA VAL A 155 6.32 -17.91 0.70
C VAL A 155 5.62 -19.09 0.04
N LYS A 156 5.33 -18.96 -1.25
CA LYS A 156 4.59 -19.94 -2.06
C LYS A 156 5.49 -20.95 -2.75
N GLU A 157 6.74 -20.58 -3.03
CA GLU A 157 7.67 -21.48 -3.71
C GLU A 157 8.00 -22.68 -2.81
N SER A 158 7.40 -23.84 -3.11
CA SER A 158 7.50 -25.04 -2.28
C SER A 158 8.95 -25.46 -2.04
N ASN A 159 9.80 -25.36 -3.07
CA ASN A 159 11.21 -25.70 -2.96
C ASN A 159 11.94 -24.76 -2.00
N LEU A 160 11.67 -23.45 -2.06
CA LEU A 160 12.26 -22.48 -1.14
C LEU A 160 11.79 -22.75 0.30
N VAL A 161 10.50 -23.06 0.50
CA VAL A 161 9.97 -23.40 1.83
C VAL A 161 10.64 -24.66 2.39
N GLU A 162 10.82 -25.71 1.59
CA GLU A 162 11.54 -26.93 1.98
C GLU A 162 13.00 -26.65 2.35
N GLU A 163 13.69 -25.80 1.58
CA GLU A 163 15.06 -25.38 1.89
C GLU A 163 15.14 -24.56 3.18
N LEU A 164 14.17 -23.65 3.42
CA LEU A 164 14.11 -22.85 4.65
C LEU A 164 13.81 -23.72 5.88
N LEU A 165 12.94 -24.73 5.74
CA LEU A 165 12.63 -25.70 6.80
C LEU A 165 13.86 -26.52 7.22
N ALA A 166 14.81 -26.75 6.30
CA ALA A 166 16.03 -27.48 6.58
C ALA A 166 17.11 -26.62 7.28
N ASP A 167 16.96 -25.29 7.36
CA ASP A 167 17.94 -24.40 7.98
C ASP A 167 17.64 -24.20 9.49
N PRO A 168 18.58 -24.57 10.39
CA PRO A 168 18.33 -24.51 11.83
C PRO A 168 18.28 -23.10 12.41
N GLU A 169 18.71 -22.06 11.67
CA GLU A 169 18.67 -20.66 12.11
C GLU A 169 17.38 -19.95 11.65
N ILE A 170 16.60 -20.57 10.77
CA ILE A 170 15.37 -20.02 10.21
C ILE A 170 14.17 -20.72 10.85
N PHE A 171 13.29 -19.94 11.47
CA PHE A 171 12.06 -20.47 12.06
C PHE A 171 10.93 -20.40 11.02
N VAL A 172 10.43 -21.56 10.62
CA VAL A 172 9.29 -21.70 9.70
C VAL A 172 8.09 -22.21 10.48
N GLU A 173 6.95 -21.52 10.39
CA GLU A 173 5.72 -21.89 11.08
C GLU A 173 4.51 -21.76 10.14
N SER A 174 3.56 -22.70 10.18
CA SER A 174 2.35 -22.63 9.37
C SER A 174 1.33 -21.65 9.95
N GLU A 175 0.88 -21.94 11.17
CA GLU A 175 -0.07 -21.12 11.93
C GLU A 175 0.43 -21.02 13.38
N PRO A 176 0.63 -19.82 13.92
CA PRO A 176 0.89 -19.63 15.35
C PRO A 176 -0.29 -20.12 16.19
N SER A 177 -0.02 -20.66 17.39
CA SER A 177 -1.07 -21.17 18.30
C SER A 177 -2.06 -20.10 18.75
N ASP A 178 -1.56 -18.87 18.88
CA ASP A 178 -2.29 -17.70 19.34
C ASP A 178 -1.53 -16.43 18.95
N GLN A 179 -2.18 -15.28 19.14
CA GLN A 179 -1.64 -13.98 18.81
C GLN A 179 -0.35 -13.67 19.61
N LEU A 180 -0.26 -14.04 20.89
CA LEU A 180 0.91 -13.75 21.72
C LEU A 180 2.15 -14.51 21.24
N THR A 181 1.96 -15.75 20.81
CA THR A 181 3.02 -16.60 20.24
C THR A 181 3.51 -16.03 18.93
N TYR A 182 2.60 -15.60 18.06
CA TYR A 182 2.93 -14.92 16.81
C TYR A 182 3.74 -13.65 17.05
N GLU A 183 3.27 -12.78 17.94
CA GLU A 183 3.96 -11.55 18.32
C GLU A 183 5.35 -11.83 18.90
N SER A 184 5.48 -12.90 19.71
CA SER A 184 6.77 -13.38 20.22
C SER A 184 7.70 -13.88 19.11
N ARG A 185 7.18 -14.49 18.03
CA ARG A 185 8.00 -14.86 16.85
C ARG A 185 8.53 -13.63 16.13
N LEU A 186 7.67 -12.64 15.87
CA LEU A 186 8.10 -11.37 15.27
C LEU A 186 9.12 -10.66 16.17
N ALA A 187 8.81 -10.56 17.47
CA ALA A 187 9.66 -9.97 18.49
C ALA A 187 10.89 -10.82 18.85
N GLY A 188 11.03 -12.04 18.34
CA GLY A 188 12.19 -12.90 18.56
C GLY A 188 13.11 -13.02 17.35
N SER A 189 12.73 -12.45 16.21
CA SER A 189 13.43 -12.69 14.94
C SER A 189 14.18 -11.46 14.43
N LYS A 190 15.35 -11.68 13.83
CA LYS A 190 16.16 -10.61 13.23
C LYS A 190 15.53 -10.11 11.91
N PHE A 191 15.17 -11.06 11.04
CA PHE A 191 14.54 -10.82 9.74
C PHE A 191 13.18 -11.52 9.63
N CYS A 192 12.25 -10.94 8.88
CA CYS A 192 10.96 -11.56 8.55
C CYS A 192 10.82 -11.67 7.03
N LEU A 193 10.65 -12.89 6.52
CA LEU A 193 10.67 -13.18 5.10
C LEU A 193 9.27 -13.08 4.50
N PHE A 194 9.16 -12.37 3.38
CA PHE A 194 7.92 -12.23 2.62
C PHE A 194 8.21 -12.44 1.13
N GLU A 195 7.51 -13.36 0.49
CA GLU A 195 7.43 -13.40 -0.97
C GLU A 195 6.47 -12.31 -1.44
N TYR A 196 6.96 -11.47 -2.36
CA TYR A 196 6.17 -10.41 -2.94
C TYR A 196 5.06 -10.99 -3.81
N GLY A 197 3.84 -10.92 -3.29
CA GLY A 197 2.65 -11.48 -3.90
C GLY A 197 1.41 -11.19 -3.06
N PRO A 198 0.21 -11.52 -3.56
CA PRO A 198 -1.08 -11.05 -3.01
C PRO A 198 -1.33 -11.33 -1.51
N ASP A 199 -0.58 -12.24 -0.91
CA ASP A 199 -0.77 -12.65 0.50
C ASP A 199 0.10 -11.86 1.49
N ILE A 200 0.96 -10.95 1.00
CA ILE A 200 1.78 -10.10 1.87
C ILE A 200 0.90 -9.07 2.61
N THR A 201 0.72 -9.29 3.91
CA THR A 201 -0.17 -8.48 4.75
C THR A 201 0.51 -7.98 6.01
N ALA A 202 1.44 -8.75 6.57
CA ALA A 202 2.05 -8.47 7.87
C ALA A 202 3.35 -7.64 7.82
N ILE A 203 3.69 -7.02 6.70
CA ILE A 203 4.96 -6.27 6.58
C ILE A 203 5.05 -5.12 7.61
N GLY A 204 3.96 -4.36 7.80
CA GLY A 204 3.90 -3.29 8.79
C GLY A 204 3.92 -3.79 10.24
N GLU A 205 3.34 -4.95 10.49
CA GLU A 205 3.33 -5.58 11.81
C GLU A 205 4.72 -6.11 12.18
N ALA A 206 5.40 -6.83 11.26
CA ALA A 206 6.78 -7.27 11.45
C ALA A 206 7.71 -6.10 11.75
N MET A 207 7.56 -4.99 11.01
CA MET A 207 8.28 -3.75 11.27
C MET A 207 8.03 -3.22 12.69
N SER A 208 6.79 -3.23 13.19
CA SER A 208 6.49 -2.75 14.56
C SER A 208 7.16 -3.56 15.67
N TYR A 209 7.43 -4.85 15.42
CA TYR A 209 8.16 -5.74 16.34
C TYR A 209 9.68 -5.73 16.12
N GLY A 210 10.19 -4.82 15.28
CA GLY A 210 11.62 -4.72 14.97
C GLY A 210 12.15 -5.93 14.20
N CYS A 211 11.27 -6.64 13.49
CA CYS A 211 11.67 -7.68 12.56
C CYS A 211 11.88 -7.05 11.18
N VAL A 212 13.12 -6.95 10.73
CA VAL A 212 13.44 -6.28 9.47
C VAL A 212 12.84 -7.07 8.30
N PRO A 213 11.96 -6.47 7.47
CA PRO A 213 11.39 -7.16 6.33
C PRO A 213 12.44 -7.57 5.31
N VAL A 214 12.30 -8.78 4.80
CA VAL A 214 13.04 -9.29 3.64
C VAL A 214 12.01 -9.60 2.58
N VAL A 215 12.03 -8.83 1.49
CA VAL A 215 11.08 -8.98 0.40
C VAL A 215 11.73 -9.78 -0.72
N ILE A 216 11.28 -11.01 -0.87
CA ILE A 216 11.70 -11.96 -1.90
C ILE A 216 10.86 -11.71 -3.15
N THR A 217 11.48 -11.39 -4.27
CA THR A 217 10.74 -11.03 -5.49
C THR A 217 11.41 -11.54 -6.76
N GLY A 218 10.59 -12.01 -7.71
CA GLY A 218 11.02 -12.36 -9.07
C GLY A 218 10.92 -11.19 -10.06
N ARG A 219 10.41 -10.03 -9.63
CA ARG A 219 10.16 -8.86 -10.50
C ARG A 219 10.45 -7.53 -9.81
N PRO A 220 10.68 -6.43 -10.56
CA PRO A 220 10.79 -5.10 -9.96
C PRO A 220 9.53 -4.76 -9.17
N ILE A 221 9.70 -4.34 -7.93
CA ILE A 221 8.60 -3.88 -7.08
C ILE A 221 8.40 -2.39 -7.32
N GLN A 222 7.17 -1.98 -7.57
CA GLN A 222 6.87 -0.60 -7.96
C GLN A 222 5.70 0.01 -7.18
N ASP A 223 5.21 -0.67 -6.17
CA ASP A 223 3.94 -0.40 -5.51
C ASP A 223 4.01 -0.59 -4.00
N LEU A 224 5.22 -0.60 -3.41
CA LEU A 224 5.37 -0.68 -1.96
C LEU A 224 4.56 0.43 -1.29
N PRO A 225 3.95 0.18 -0.12
CA PRO A 225 3.19 1.22 0.57
C PRO A 225 4.06 2.45 0.83
N LEU A 226 3.48 3.63 0.61
CA LEU A 226 4.11 4.90 0.97
C LEU A 226 5.48 5.18 0.30
N MET A 227 5.73 4.70 -0.92
CA MET A 227 7.02 4.92 -1.63
C MET A 227 7.44 6.39 -1.79
N ASP A 228 6.49 7.33 -1.77
CA ASP A 228 6.81 8.77 -1.84
C ASP A 228 7.36 9.34 -0.53
N VAL A 229 7.25 8.56 0.55
CA VAL A 229 7.57 8.99 1.91
C VAL A 229 8.67 8.12 2.53
N LEU A 230 8.64 6.82 2.29
CA LEU A 230 9.56 5.85 2.87
C LEU A 230 10.69 5.50 1.89
N SER A 231 11.93 5.56 2.38
CA SER A 231 13.08 5.00 1.67
C SER A 231 13.17 3.51 1.98
N TRP A 232 12.53 2.69 1.14
CA TRP A 232 12.42 1.25 1.36
C TRP A 232 13.76 0.51 1.45
N GLN A 233 14.81 1.00 0.76
CA GLN A 233 16.16 0.44 0.84
C GLN A 233 16.81 0.62 2.23
N GLY A 234 16.33 1.58 3.02
CA GLY A 234 16.79 1.81 4.39
C GLY A 234 15.96 1.08 5.46
N ILE A 235 14.90 0.36 5.09
CA ILE A 235 14.00 -0.32 6.05
C ILE A 235 13.81 -1.81 5.77
N ALA A 236 14.19 -2.30 4.59
CA ALA A 236 14.01 -3.68 4.18
C ALA A 236 15.17 -4.17 3.31
N VAL A 237 15.35 -5.49 3.28
CA VAL A 237 16.28 -6.18 2.36
C VAL A 237 15.47 -6.76 1.20
N PHE A 238 15.97 -6.62 -0.03
CA PHE A 238 15.34 -7.17 -1.22
C PHE A 238 16.19 -8.30 -1.79
N VAL A 239 15.58 -9.47 -2.02
CA VAL A 239 16.27 -10.67 -2.50
C VAL A 239 15.54 -11.24 -3.71
N GLY A 240 16.29 -11.71 -4.71
CA GLY A 240 15.73 -12.39 -5.87
C GLY A 240 15.26 -13.81 -5.53
N THR A 241 14.25 -14.33 -6.24
CA THR A 241 13.79 -15.73 -6.08
C THR A 241 14.78 -16.77 -6.61
N GLY A 242 15.78 -16.38 -7.41
CA GLY A 242 16.58 -17.30 -8.23
C GLY A 242 17.62 -18.17 -7.49
N GLY A 243 18.01 -17.86 -6.26
CA GLY A 243 19.12 -18.55 -5.59
C GLY A 243 18.79 -19.35 -4.33
N GLY A 244 17.50 -19.54 -4.03
CA GLY A 244 17.04 -20.37 -2.92
C GLY A 244 17.45 -19.84 -1.53
N ALA A 245 17.32 -20.70 -0.51
CA ALA A 245 17.62 -20.34 0.89
C ALA A 245 19.11 -19.99 1.09
N ARG A 246 20.01 -20.61 0.33
CA ARG A 246 21.45 -20.35 0.42
C ARG A 246 21.82 -18.93 -0.02
N GLU A 247 21.28 -18.46 -1.15
CA GLU A 247 21.50 -17.09 -1.59
C GLU A 247 20.85 -16.09 -0.63
N LEU A 248 19.62 -16.38 -0.19
CA LEU A 248 18.92 -15.58 0.81
C LEU A 248 19.80 -15.38 2.06
N LYS A 249 20.27 -16.47 2.67
CA LYS A 249 21.12 -16.41 3.86
C LYS A 249 22.44 -15.67 3.62
N ARG A 250 23.02 -15.83 2.42
CA ARG A 250 24.22 -15.08 2.03
C ARG A 250 23.97 -13.58 1.98
N GLU A 251 22.87 -13.13 1.37
CA GLU A 251 22.55 -11.70 1.31
C GLU A 251 22.20 -11.13 2.69
N LEU A 252 21.45 -11.86 3.51
CA LEU A 252 21.15 -11.46 4.89
C LEU A 252 22.39 -11.42 5.78
N GLY A 253 23.33 -12.36 5.59
CA GLY A 253 24.60 -12.42 6.31
C GLY A 253 25.59 -11.32 5.91
N ARG A 254 25.41 -10.66 4.76
CA ARG A 254 26.22 -9.51 4.32
C ARG A 254 25.79 -8.20 4.98
N VAL A 255 24.61 -8.15 5.60
CA VAL A 255 24.15 -6.95 6.29
C VAL A 255 24.97 -6.77 7.57
N VAL A 256 25.82 -5.75 7.56
CA VAL A 256 26.66 -5.37 8.70
C VAL A 256 25.79 -5.00 9.89
N VAL A 257 26.24 -5.28 11.12
CA VAL A 257 25.46 -5.09 12.35
C VAL A 257 24.93 -3.65 12.49
N ASP A 258 25.79 -2.64 12.32
CA ASP A 258 25.38 -1.24 12.44
C ASP A 258 24.31 -0.86 11.39
N VAL A 259 24.46 -1.33 10.15
CA VAL A 259 23.48 -1.12 9.08
C VAL A 259 22.15 -1.81 9.40
N TYR A 260 22.21 -3.01 9.97
CA TYR A 260 21.01 -3.72 10.42
C TYR A 260 20.29 -2.97 11.54
N ASP A 261 21.01 -2.43 12.52
CA ASP A 261 20.42 -1.69 13.63
C ASP A 261 19.74 -0.40 13.15
N GLU A 262 20.38 0.36 12.26
CA GLU A 262 19.77 1.52 11.60
C GLU A 262 18.51 1.14 10.80
N MET A 263 18.57 0.03 10.07
CA MET A 263 17.43 -0.48 9.29
C MET A 263 16.28 -0.89 10.20
N ARG A 264 16.57 -1.57 11.31
CA ARG A 264 15.58 -1.97 12.32
C ARG A 264 14.91 -0.75 12.93
N GLU A 265 15.68 0.24 13.38
CA GLU A 265 15.13 1.46 13.99
C GLU A 265 14.25 2.23 13.01
N SER A 266 14.70 2.34 11.76
CA SER A 266 13.95 2.98 10.68
C SER A 266 12.65 2.22 10.36
N ALA A 267 12.68 0.88 10.33
CA ALA A 267 11.51 0.04 10.15
C ALA A 267 10.50 0.22 11.30
N VAL A 268 10.95 0.17 12.56
CA VAL A 268 10.09 0.40 13.74
C VAL A 268 9.47 1.79 13.68
N ALA A 269 10.26 2.83 13.38
CA ALA A 269 9.77 4.19 13.27
C ALA A 269 8.74 4.36 12.14
N ALA A 270 8.92 3.66 11.02
CA ALA A 270 8.02 3.69 9.88
C ALA A 270 6.72 2.90 10.12
N SER A 271 6.72 1.90 11.01
CA SER A 271 5.56 1.03 11.26
C SER A 271 4.29 1.77 11.70
N LYS A 272 4.43 2.90 12.41
CA LYS A 272 3.29 3.77 12.78
C LYS A 272 2.49 4.26 11.57
N HIS A 273 3.13 4.38 10.41
CA HIS A 273 2.51 4.82 9.16
C HIS A 273 1.65 3.72 8.50
N PHE A 274 1.65 2.50 9.04
CA PHE A 274 0.84 1.37 8.56
C PHE A 274 -0.39 1.13 9.44
N VAL A 275 -0.56 1.92 10.51
CA VAL A 275 -1.67 1.78 11.45
C VAL A 275 -2.90 2.48 10.91
N TRP A 276 -4.01 1.73 10.80
CA TRP A 276 -5.32 2.27 10.48
C TRP A 276 -6.13 2.44 11.77
N ASN A 277 -6.23 3.67 12.27
CA ASN A 277 -6.98 3.96 13.49
C ASN A 277 -8.47 4.20 13.19
N ASP A 278 -9.35 3.82 14.11
CA ASP A 278 -10.78 4.16 14.04
C ASP A 278 -11.00 5.69 14.03
N THR A 279 -10.24 6.40 14.89
CA THR A 279 -10.13 7.86 14.85
C THR A 279 -8.74 8.24 14.32
N PRO A 280 -8.65 8.90 13.15
CA PRO A 280 -7.37 9.18 12.51
C PRO A 280 -6.41 9.96 13.40
N GLN A 281 -5.17 9.48 13.49
CA GLN A 281 -4.09 10.09 14.26
C GLN A 281 -3.03 10.69 13.35
N PRO A 282 -2.31 11.74 13.78
CA PRO A 282 -1.21 12.29 13.00
C PRO A 282 -0.23 11.20 12.56
N PHE A 283 0.11 11.21 11.26
CA PHE A 283 1.04 10.27 10.64
C PHE A 283 0.59 8.81 10.57
N ASP A 284 -0.68 8.50 10.85
CA ASP A 284 -1.23 7.17 10.61
C ASP A 284 -1.43 6.87 9.12
N ALA A 285 -1.81 5.64 8.78
CA ALA A 285 -1.94 5.21 7.38
C ALA A 285 -2.86 6.13 6.57
N PHE A 286 -3.99 6.56 7.14
CA PHE A 286 -4.89 7.50 6.47
C PHE A 286 -4.18 8.82 6.15
N HIS A 287 -3.55 9.48 7.14
CA HIS A 287 -2.88 10.75 6.90
C HIS A 287 -1.69 10.63 5.95
N MET A 288 -0.99 9.50 5.95
CA MET A 288 0.12 9.26 5.02
C MET A 288 -0.37 9.06 3.59
N VAL A 289 -1.49 8.34 3.38
CA VAL A 289 -2.14 8.24 2.06
C VAL A 289 -2.64 9.61 1.59
N MET A 290 -3.24 10.40 2.48
CA MET A 290 -3.65 11.79 2.17
C MET A 290 -2.46 12.67 1.80
N TYR A 291 -1.30 12.47 2.44
CA TYR A 291 -0.07 13.16 2.08
C TYR A 291 0.46 12.73 0.71
N GLN A 292 0.41 11.43 0.37
CA GLN A 292 0.76 10.98 -0.98
C GLN A 292 -0.18 11.56 -2.04
N LEU A 293 -1.49 11.58 -1.80
CA LEU A 293 -2.44 12.25 -2.70
C LEU A 293 -2.09 13.72 -2.90
N TRP A 294 -1.76 14.42 -1.81
CA TRP A 294 -1.29 15.80 -1.91
C TRP A 294 -0.05 15.89 -2.80
N LEU A 295 0.97 15.05 -2.61
CA LEU A 295 2.17 15.04 -3.47
C LEU A 295 1.84 14.76 -4.94
N ARG A 296 0.89 13.85 -5.20
CA ARG A 296 0.50 13.40 -6.55
C ARG A 296 -0.47 14.34 -7.27
N ARG A 297 -1.09 15.32 -6.59
CA ARG A 297 -2.17 16.17 -7.13
C ARG A 297 -1.83 16.98 -8.39
N HIS A 298 -0.56 17.06 -8.75
CA HIS A 298 -0.08 17.79 -9.93
C HIS A 298 0.81 16.94 -10.83
N THR A 299 0.76 15.60 -10.67
CA THR A 299 1.56 14.65 -11.46
C THR A 299 1.20 14.72 -12.94
N ILE A 300 -0.10 14.74 -13.23
CA ILE A 300 -0.63 14.91 -14.58
C ILE A 300 -1.14 16.34 -14.69
N ARG A 301 -0.71 17.05 -15.73
CA ARG A 301 -1.15 18.41 -16.01
C ARG A 301 -1.58 18.52 -17.45
N TYR A 302 -2.75 19.10 -17.65
CA TYR A 302 -3.21 19.57 -18.94
C TYR A 302 -3.19 21.10 -18.92
N ALA A 303 -2.93 21.71 -20.07
CA ALA A 303 -3.16 23.15 -20.20
C ALA A 303 -4.66 23.39 -19.97
N GLU A 304 -4.99 24.28 -19.02
CA GLU A 304 -6.36 24.73 -18.85
C GLU A 304 -6.83 25.29 -20.19
N ARG A 305 -7.90 24.71 -20.73
CA ARG A 305 -8.59 25.32 -21.86
C ARG A 305 -9.38 26.46 -21.26
N GLU A 306 -9.06 27.71 -21.63
CA GLU A 306 -9.95 28.82 -21.36
C GLU A 306 -11.27 28.53 -22.08
N TRP A 307 -12.32 28.26 -21.31
CA TRP A 307 -13.66 28.08 -21.85
C TRP A 307 -14.25 29.48 -22.03
N ALA A 308 -14.27 29.96 -23.28
CA ALA A 308 -14.99 31.18 -23.69
C ALA A 308 -16.49 30.91 -23.85
#